data_AF-A0A524M243-F1
#
_entry.id   AF-A0A524M243-F1
#
_cell.length_a   1.000
_cell.length_b   1.000
_cell.length_c   1.000
_cell.angle_alpha   90.00
_cell.angle_beta   90.00
_cell.angle_gamma   90.00
#
_symmetry.space_group_name_H-M   'P 1'
#
loop_
_entity.id
_entity.type
_entity.pdbx_description
1 polymer ?
#
loop_
_entity_poly.entity_id
_entity_poly.type
_entity_poly.pdbx_seq_one_letter_code
_entity_poly.pdbx_strand_id
1 'polypeptide(L)'
;TKEHPEWKTTICTCEPIIEAEIRVAIREEFPQTLNDIRRRIRLGTGPCQGTFCTYKAAAILSDELGLSGDDFLVDILDFRAERWKGIRQSMRGEQLAQEELAQGMYVCVGNLDQSDVDYDLKPWEEGL
;
A
#
# COMPACT_ATOMS: atom_id res chain seq x y z
N THR A 1 12.66 4.49 -18.94
CA THR A 1 13.46 5.37 -18.05
C THR A 1 14.48 6.26 -18.76
N LYS A 2 14.66 6.21 -20.10
CA LYS A 2 15.53 7.19 -20.77
C LYS A 2 14.92 8.60 -20.78
N GLU A 3 13.61 8.68 -21.00
CA GLU A 3 12.84 9.93 -21.01
C GLU A 3 12.43 10.38 -19.60
N HIS A 4 12.23 9.42 -18.70
CA HIS A 4 11.89 9.61 -17.29
C HIS A 4 12.93 8.94 -16.38
N PRO A 5 14.05 9.63 -16.06
CA PRO A 5 15.09 9.10 -15.18
C PRO A 5 14.60 8.76 -13.77
N GLU A 6 13.64 9.54 -13.26
CA GLU A 6 13.03 9.41 -11.94
C GLU A 6 12.35 8.05 -11.72
N TRP A 7 11.83 7.43 -12.79
CA TRP A 7 11.17 6.12 -12.72
C TRP A 7 12.13 4.95 -12.39
N LYS A 8 13.44 5.22 -12.26
CA LYS A 8 14.42 4.24 -11.72
C LYS A 8 14.37 4.15 -10.19
N THR A 9 13.63 5.03 -9.53
CA THR A 9 13.55 5.08 -8.07
C THR A 9 12.93 3.79 -7.53
N THR A 10 13.58 3.20 -6.53
CA THR A 10 13.05 2.04 -5.81
C THR A 10 11.89 2.46 -4.91
N ILE A 11 10.73 1.87 -5.14
CA ILE A 11 9.50 2.14 -4.39
C ILE A 11 9.33 1.16 -3.24
N CYS A 12 9.50 -0.14 -3.50
CA CYS A 12 9.52 -1.17 -2.48
C CYS A 12 10.91 -1.78 -2.39
N THR A 13 11.57 -1.65 -1.24
CA THR A 13 12.92 -2.22 -1.05
C THR A 13 12.87 -3.72 -0.75
N CYS A 14 11.80 -4.19 -0.09
CA CYS A 14 11.69 -5.59 0.32
C CYS A 14 11.38 -6.55 -0.84
N GLU A 15 10.57 -6.09 -1.80
CA GLU A 15 10.28 -6.75 -3.06
C GLU A 15 10.75 -5.72 -4.09
N PRO A 16 12.00 -5.75 -4.56
CA PRO A 16 12.77 -4.62 -5.10
C PRO A 16 12.18 -3.98 -6.38
N ILE A 17 11.01 -3.37 -6.22
CA ILE A 17 10.14 -2.81 -7.25
C ILE A 17 10.52 -1.36 -7.46
N ILE A 18 10.74 -0.98 -8.71
CA ILE A 18 10.95 0.41 -9.12
C ILE A 18 9.66 1.04 -9.63
N GLU A 19 9.61 2.38 -9.64
CA GLU A 19 8.45 3.13 -10.13
C GLU A 19 8.07 2.77 -11.57
N ALA A 20 9.05 2.54 -12.45
CA ALA A 20 8.78 2.12 -13.82
C ALA A 20 7.95 0.83 -13.90
N GLU A 21 8.18 -0.14 -13.01
CA GLU A 21 7.44 -1.41 -13.00
C GLU A 21 5.98 -1.18 -12.59
N ILE A 22 5.73 -0.29 -11.61
CA ILE A 22 4.37 0.07 -11.20
C ILE A 22 3.64 0.74 -12.35
N ARG A 23 4.26 1.73 -13.01
CA ARG A 23 3.63 2.46 -14.13
C ARG A 23 3.37 1.55 -15.33
N VAL A 24 4.30 0.67 -15.67
CA VAL A 24 4.11 -0.33 -16.74
C VAL A 24 2.97 -1.29 -16.37
N ALA A 25 2.93 -1.78 -15.13
CA ALA A 25 1.83 -2.63 -14.68
C ALA A 25 0.48 -1.89 -14.81
N ILE A 26 0.39 -0.61 -14.40
CA ILE A 26 -0.84 0.17 -14.54
C ILE A 26 -1.29 0.27 -16.02
N ARG A 27 -0.35 0.59 -16.92
CA ARG A 27 -0.66 0.85 -18.34
C ARG A 27 -0.96 -0.40 -19.16
N GLU A 28 -0.29 -1.50 -18.87
CA GLU A 28 -0.36 -2.72 -19.69
C GLU A 28 -1.28 -3.79 -19.06
N GLU A 29 -1.42 -3.78 -17.73
CA GLU A 29 -2.14 -4.80 -16.97
C GLU A 29 -3.41 -4.29 -16.29
N PHE A 30 -3.66 -2.97 -16.35
CA PHE A 30 -4.85 -2.27 -15.86
C PHE A 30 -5.27 -2.52 -14.40
N PRO A 31 -4.36 -2.70 -13.42
CA PRO A 31 -4.74 -2.66 -12.00
C PRO A 31 -5.42 -1.34 -11.64
N GLN A 32 -6.47 -1.41 -10.83
CA GLN A 32 -7.23 -0.22 -10.40
C GLN A 32 -6.98 0.14 -8.93
N THR A 33 -6.32 -0.75 -8.19
CA THR A 33 -6.06 -0.62 -6.74
C THR A 33 -4.64 -1.03 -6.41
N LEU A 34 -4.12 -0.57 -5.27
CA LEU A 34 -2.88 -1.08 -4.69
C LEU A 34 -2.93 -2.60 -4.49
N ASN A 35 -4.09 -3.13 -4.13
CA ASN A 35 -4.29 -4.56 -3.98
C ASN A 35 -4.11 -5.33 -5.30
N ASP A 36 -4.49 -4.74 -6.44
CA ASP A 36 -4.23 -5.32 -7.77
C ASP A 36 -2.76 -5.22 -8.14
N ILE A 37 -2.11 -4.08 -7.89
CA ILE A 37 -0.65 -3.93 -8.08
C ILE A 37 0.10 -4.99 -7.27
N ARG A 38 -0.28 -5.21 -6.01
CA ARG A 38 0.27 -6.30 -5.18
C ARG A 38 0.13 -7.67 -5.84
N ARG A 39 -1.00 -7.97 -6.46
CA ARG A 39 -1.23 -9.25 -7.14
C ARG A 39 -0.38 -9.41 -8.40
N ARG A 40 -0.09 -8.31 -9.11
CA ARG A 40 0.74 -8.34 -10.32
C ARG A 40 2.23 -8.44 -10.02
N ILE A 41 2.73 -7.55 -9.16
CA ILE A 41 4.17 -7.35 -8.99
C ILE A 41 4.65 -7.49 -7.54
N ARG A 42 3.83 -8.08 -6.65
CA ARG A 42 4.20 -8.37 -5.26
C ARG A 42 4.48 -7.14 -4.39
N LEU A 43 3.91 -6.00 -4.74
CA LEU A 43 3.99 -4.79 -3.91
C LEU A 43 3.56 -5.07 -2.46
N GLY A 44 4.39 -4.71 -1.49
CA GLY A 44 4.07 -4.80 -0.07
C GLY A 44 3.97 -6.23 0.48
N THR A 45 4.51 -7.25 -0.19
CA THR A 45 4.49 -8.63 0.31
C THR A 45 5.73 -9.04 1.11
N GLY A 46 6.77 -8.21 1.12
CA GLY A 46 8.00 -8.48 1.87
C GLY A 46 7.86 -8.29 3.39
N PRO A 47 8.95 -8.43 4.17
CA PRO A 47 8.89 -8.40 5.64
C PRO A 47 8.28 -7.13 6.26
N CYS A 48 8.34 -5.99 5.56
CA CYS A 48 7.72 -4.75 6.02
C CYS A 48 6.20 -4.68 5.77
N GLN A 49 5.62 -5.65 5.06
CA GLN A 49 4.19 -5.77 4.77
C GLN A 49 3.54 -4.49 4.18
N GLY A 50 4.30 -3.71 3.42
CA GLY A 50 3.81 -2.52 2.73
C GLY A 50 4.07 -1.19 3.45
N THR A 51 4.44 -1.22 4.74
CA THR A 51 4.58 -0.04 5.61
C THR A 51 5.33 1.14 4.99
N PHE A 52 6.39 0.90 4.21
CA PHE A 52 7.22 1.96 3.62
C PHE A 52 6.92 2.28 2.15
N CYS A 53 6.17 1.42 1.44
CA CYS A 53 5.92 1.57 0.02
C CYS A 53 4.48 1.93 -0.33
N THR A 54 3.52 1.72 0.57
CA THR A 54 2.09 1.96 0.33
C THR A 54 1.81 3.37 -0.17
N TYR A 55 2.18 4.41 0.59
CA TYR A 55 1.95 5.81 0.18
C TYR A 55 2.64 6.18 -1.13
N LYS A 56 3.85 5.66 -1.38
CA LYS A 56 4.60 5.92 -2.61
C LYS A 56 3.92 5.31 -3.82
N ALA A 57 3.47 4.06 -3.70
CA ALA A 57 2.76 3.37 -4.77
C ALA A 57 1.37 3.96 -5.00
N ALA A 58 0.66 4.38 -3.93
CA ALA A 58 -0.63 5.05 -4.04
C ALA A 58 -0.49 6.38 -4.80
N ALA A 59 0.61 7.12 -4.58
CA ALA A 59 0.87 8.36 -5.30
C ALA A 59 1.08 8.11 -6.80
N ILE A 60 1.80 7.05 -7.17
CA ILE A 60 2.00 6.65 -8.57
C ILE A 60 0.67 6.18 -9.20
N LEU A 61 -0.12 5.39 -8.48
CA LEU A 61 -1.44 4.94 -8.95
C LEU A 61 -2.37 6.12 -9.19
N SER A 62 -2.42 7.07 -8.25
CA SER A 62 -3.27 8.26 -8.34
C SER A 62 -2.85 9.17 -9.49
N ASP A 63 -1.54 9.31 -9.71
CA ASP A 63 -0.98 10.07 -10.85
C ASP A 63 -1.32 9.41 -12.20
N GLU A 64 -1.20 8.08 -12.32
CA GLU A 64 -1.52 7.36 -13.57
C GLU A 64 -3.02 7.30 -13.88
N LEU A 65 -3.88 7.20 -12.85
CA LEU A 65 -5.33 7.02 -13.03
C LEU A 65 -6.14 8.31 -12.81
N GLY A 66 -5.51 9.40 -12.37
CA GLY A 66 -6.19 10.67 -12.09
C GLY A 66 -7.13 10.59 -10.88
N LEU A 67 -6.74 9.84 -9.84
CA LEU A 67 -7.56 9.62 -8.65
C LEU A 67 -7.61 10.86 -7.74
N SER A 68 -8.71 11.01 -7.01
CA SER A 68 -8.85 12.06 -6.01
C SER A 68 -8.08 11.75 -4.71
N GLY A 69 -8.00 12.74 -3.81
CA GLY A 69 -7.44 12.52 -2.48
C GLY A 69 -8.23 11.47 -1.67
N ASP A 70 -9.55 11.44 -1.84
CA ASP A 70 -10.41 10.49 -1.14
C ASP A 70 -10.17 9.07 -1.66
N ASP A 71 -10.11 8.90 -2.99
CA ASP A 71 -9.79 7.62 -3.63
C ASP A 71 -8.41 7.10 -3.17
N PHE A 72 -7.42 8.00 -3.08
CA PHE A 72 -6.09 7.67 -2.57
C PHE A 72 -6.13 7.15 -1.13
N LEU A 73 -6.86 7.82 -0.25
CA LEU A 73 -6.95 7.44 1.17
C LEU A 73 -7.73 6.12 1.33
N VAL A 74 -8.84 5.96 0.61
CA VAL A 74 -9.65 4.74 0.61
C VAL A 74 -8.83 3.54 0.13
N ASP A 75 -8.05 3.68 -0.94
CA ASP A 75 -7.22 2.56 -1.45
C ASP A 75 -6.08 2.20 -0.48
N ILE A 76 -5.52 3.17 0.25
CA ILE A 76 -4.54 2.90 1.31
C ILE A 76 -5.16 2.14 2.48
N LEU A 77 -6.36 2.55 2.92
CA LEU A 77 -7.12 1.88 3.98
C LEU A 77 -7.45 0.44 3.56
N ASP A 78 -7.97 0.27 2.35
CA ASP A 78 -8.30 -1.03 1.75
C ASP A 78 -7.06 -1.94 1.66
N PHE A 79 -5.94 -1.39 1.20
CA PHE A 79 -4.66 -2.10 1.11
C PHE A 79 -4.18 -2.57 2.48
N ARG A 80 -4.19 -1.69 3.48
CA ARG A 80 -3.81 -2.00 4.87
C ARG A 80 -4.74 -3.07 5.46
N ALA A 81 -6.04 -2.98 5.24
CA ALA A 81 -7.02 -3.95 5.72
C ALA A 81 -6.80 -5.35 5.12
N GLU A 82 -6.57 -5.45 3.80
CA GLU A 82 -6.19 -6.71 3.15
C GLU A 82 -4.81 -7.21 3.60
N ARG A 83 -3.93 -6.32 4.07
CA ARG A 83 -2.69 -6.72 4.72
C ARG A 83 -2.91 -7.39 6.06
N TRP A 84 -3.63 -6.73 6.93
CA TRP A 84 -3.98 -7.22 8.26
C TRP A 84 -4.64 -8.60 8.23
N LYS A 85 -5.64 -8.78 7.36
CA LYS A 85 -6.36 -10.05 7.17
C LYS A 85 -5.42 -11.25 6.99
N GLY A 86 -4.33 -11.08 6.23
CA GLY A 86 -3.41 -12.16 5.89
C GLY A 86 -2.40 -12.50 6.99
N ILE A 87 -1.99 -11.52 7.81
CA ILE A 87 -0.88 -11.70 8.74
C ILE A 87 -1.34 -11.90 10.19
N ARG A 88 -2.52 -11.39 10.58
CA ARG A 88 -2.97 -11.32 11.98
C ARG A 88 -2.89 -12.64 12.75
N GLN A 89 -3.15 -13.78 12.10
CA GLN A 89 -3.16 -15.10 12.75
C GLN A 89 -1.76 -15.69 12.95
N SER A 90 -0.80 -15.26 12.13
CA SER A 90 0.57 -15.78 12.15
C SER A 90 1.48 -15.09 13.15
N MET A 91 1.16 -13.85 13.54
CA MET A 91 2.07 -13.01 14.32
C MET A 91 2.22 -13.50 15.76
N ARG A 92 3.46 -13.61 16.23
CA ARG A 92 3.81 -13.89 17.62
C ARG A 92 5.06 -13.13 18.05
N GLY A 93 5.16 -12.80 19.34
CA GLY A 93 6.36 -12.18 19.92
C GLY A 93 6.73 -10.88 19.21
N GLU A 94 7.98 -10.77 18.75
CA GLU A 94 8.53 -9.57 18.10
C GLU A 94 7.73 -9.11 16.86
N GLN A 95 7.06 -10.04 16.17
CA GLN A 95 6.22 -9.69 15.01
C GLN A 95 5.05 -8.78 15.41
N LEU A 96 4.51 -8.93 16.63
CA LEU A 96 3.45 -8.05 17.13
C LEU A 96 3.98 -6.64 17.41
N ALA A 97 5.19 -6.53 17.96
CA ALA A 97 5.83 -5.23 18.19
C ALA A 97 6.18 -4.54 16.87
N GLN A 98 6.63 -5.29 15.87
CA GLN A 98 6.88 -4.77 14.53
C GLN A 98 5.58 -4.29 13.87
N GLU A 99 4.50 -5.02 14.02
CA GLU A 99 3.20 -4.63 13.48
C GLU A 99 2.63 -3.40 14.20
N GLU A 100 2.76 -3.29 15.52
CA GLU A 100 2.37 -2.07 16.24
C GLU A 100 3.12 -0.84 15.73
N LEU A 101 4.42 -0.97 15.45
CA LEU A 101 5.20 0.08 14.80
C LEU A 101 4.68 0.39 13.39
N ALA A 102 4.36 -0.64 12.60
CA ALA A 102 3.80 -0.46 11.26
C ALA A 102 2.46 0.29 11.30
N GLN A 103 1.58 -0.05 12.26
CA GLN A 103 0.32 0.63 12.49
C GLN A 103 0.54 2.09 12.89
N GLY A 104 1.46 2.36 13.81
CA GLY A 104 1.86 3.70 14.20
C GLY A 104 2.45 4.52 13.04
N MET A 105 3.10 3.88 12.06
CA MET A 105 3.54 4.57 10.85
C MET A 105 2.37 5.04 9.97
N TYR A 106 1.34 4.22 9.78
CA TYR A 106 0.17 4.66 9.02
C TYR A 106 -0.57 5.78 9.73
N VAL A 107 -0.78 5.64 11.04
CA VAL A 107 -1.54 6.58 11.87
C VAL A 107 -0.74 7.85 12.13
N CYS A 108 0.40 7.77 12.84
CA CYS A 108 1.10 8.96 13.33
C CYS A 108 1.95 9.68 12.28
N VAL A 109 2.51 8.94 11.30
CA VAL A 109 3.35 9.55 10.25
C VAL A 109 2.52 9.85 8.99
N GLY A 110 1.64 8.93 8.62
CA GLY A 110 0.72 9.10 7.50
C GLY A 110 -0.51 9.95 7.81
N ASN A 111 -0.73 10.30 9.08
CA ASN A 111 -1.88 11.08 9.56
C ASN A 111 -3.24 10.44 9.19
N LEU A 112 -3.26 9.12 9.06
CA LEU A 112 -4.43 8.38 8.56
C LEU A 112 -5.59 8.35 9.57
N ASP A 113 -5.30 8.49 10.87
CA ASP A 113 -6.29 8.64 11.95
C ASP A 113 -7.07 9.95 11.90
N GLN A 114 -6.56 10.94 11.15
CA GLN A 114 -7.23 12.23 10.93
C GLN A 114 -7.93 12.28 9.56
N SER A 115 -7.99 11.16 8.83
CA SER A 115 -8.74 11.11 7.57
C SER A 115 -10.24 11.13 7.83
N ASP A 116 -10.97 11.91 7.05
CA ASP A 116 -12.43 12.07 7.10
C ASP A 116 -13.14 11.32 5.95
N VAL A 117 -12.42 10.45 5.25
CA VAL A 117 -12.96 9.62 4.18
C VAL A 117 -13.90 8.55 4.70
N ASP A 118 -14.98 8.32 3.97
CA ASP A 118 -15.91 7.23 4.28
C ASP A 118 -15.31 5.90 3.80
N TYR A 119 -14.97 5.03 4.74
CA TYR A 119 -14.41 3.70 4.47
C TYR A 119 -15.34 2.62 5.04
N ASP A 120 -15.91 1.83 4.13
CA ASP A 120 -16.72 0.67 4.47
C ASP A 120 -15.87 -0.41 5.14
N LEU A 121 -16.07 -0.60 6.45
CA LEU A 121 -15.40 -1.66 7.20
C LEU A 121 -15.71 -3.02 6.60
N LYS A 122 -14.68 -3.84 6.44
CA LYS A 122 -14.83 -5.20 5.94
C LYS A 122 -15.20 -6.16 7.09
N PRO A 123 -15.79 -7.33 6.82
CA PRO A 123 -16.28 -8.25 7.85
C PRO A 123 -15.22 -8.76 8.85
N TRP A 124 -13.93 -8.67 8.52
CA TRP A 124 -12.83 -9.07 9.41
C TRP A 124 -12.25 -7.91 10.23
N GLU A 125 -12.72 -6.70 9.97
CA GLU A 125 -12.45 -5.47 10.74
C GLU A 125 -13.58 -5.23 11.75
N GLU A 126 -14.78 -5.76 11.49
CA GLU A 126 -15.89 -5.78 12.43
C GLU A 126 -15.56 -6.62 13.69
N GLY A 127 -15.65 -6.00 14.87
CA GLY A 127 -15.49 -6.68 16.17
C GLY A 127 -14.08 -6.70 16.76
N LEU A 128 -13.18 -5.83 16.29
CA LEU A 128 -11.98 -5.41 17.02
C LEU A 128 -12.32 -4.36 18.08
#